data_AF-A0A1W2GPM8-F1
#
_entry.id   AF-A0A1W2GPM8-F1
#
_cell.length_a   1.000
_cell.length_b   1.000
_cell.length_c   1.000
_cell.angle_alpha   90.00
_cell.angle_beta   90.00
_cell.angle_gamma   90.00
#
_symmetry.space_group_name_H-M   'P 1'
#
loop_
_entity.id
_entity.type
_entity.pdbx_description
1 polymer ?
#
loop_
_entity_poly.entity_id
_entity_poly.type
_entity_poly.pdbx_seq_one_letter_code
_entity_poly.pdbx_strand_id
1 'polypeptide(L)'
;MNRAVTKFRNSAFSAYLKRNQKYAPITFFIGGFIFDSLTLGRIDRAYDLTMLCIHMTSLTFTIYAFNLVGDGRWHGTFLKRFEPYFPLAIQFFFGALSSAYVIYFSRSVSLTKTVSFFTILVILFVANEFLKRRISNKYLQFSVYSFISFTFFTFMVPVWIKYMNTYVFILSGLISVGCTLALIWKVYRASAQTRKEVHLGKLLSLVIGIYALINVFYFFNLIPPVPLALNSGLVAHQVKYENDKYAVLYEKDEWYVFWRTHRLKLLWRPTENVYVFTSIFAPTNLEKSIFHRWKWYNPKIESWEVVEDIGIKIRGGRADGYRGYTYKHWVRPGQWEVEVITEEGLVLGVVDFEIVRTRETGSRSTAVKVF
;
A
#
# COMPACT_ATOMS: atom_id res chain seq x y z
N MET A 1 -37.81 30.97 -1.07
CA MET A 1 -36.74 30.27 -0.32
C MET A 1 -37.33 29.00 0.29
N ASN A 2 -36.90 27.81 -0.14
CA ASN A 2 -37.58 26.53 0.15
C ASN A 2 -37.61 26.21 1.65
N ARG A 3 -38.82 25.95 2.21
CA ARG A 3 -39.08 25.60 3.62
C ARG A 3 -38.19 24.45 4.16
N ALA A 4 -37.77 23.53 3.29
CA ALA A 4 -36.87 22.44 3.65
C ALA A 4 -35.45 22.93 4.02
N VAL A 5 -34.94 23.95 3.34
CA VAL A 5 -33.61 24.53 3.57
C VAL A 5 -33.58 25.29 4.91
N THR A 6 -34.65 26.01 5.24
CA THR A 6 -34.79 26.70 6.53
C THR A 6 -34.94 25.72 7.70
N LYS A 7 -35.66 24.60 7.51
CA LYS A 7 -35.81 23.55 8.53
C LYS A 7 -34.48 22.84 8.82
N PHE A 8 -33.67 22.57 7.79
CA PHE A 8 -32.34 21.99 7.97
C PHE A 8 -31.38 22.97 8.67
N ARG A 9 -31.42 24.26 8.29
CA ARG A 9 -30.58 25.33 8.86
C ARG A 9 -30.84 25.60 10.35
N ASN A 10 -32.05 25.31 10.83
CA ASN A 10 -32.45 25.47 12.23
C ASN A 10 -32.45 24.13 13.01
N SER A 11 -31.95 23.05 12.42
CA SER A 11 -31.86 21.75 13.11
C SER A 11 -30.71 21.73 14.13
N ALA A 12 -30.88 20.94 15.20
CA ALA A 12 -29.82 20.68 16.18
C ALA A 12 -28.53 20.16 15.52
N PHE A 13 -28.67 19.41 14.41
CA PHE A 13 -27.56 18.94 13.59
C PHE A 13 -26.80 20.08 12.90
N SER A 14 -27.50 21.05 12.29
CA SER A 14 -26.86 22.22 11.67
C SER A 14 -26.18 23.13 12.69
N ALA A 15 -26.76 23.29 13.88
CA ALA A 15 -26.14 24.04 14.99
C ALA A 15 -24.88 23.34 15.52
N TYR A 16 -24.90 22.01 15.65
CA TYR A 16 -23.75 21.19 16.02
C TYR A 16 -22.63 21.26 14.96
N LEU A 17 -22.98 21.20 13.67
CA LEU A 17 -22.01 21.31 12.57
C LEU A 17 -21.34 22.69 12.52
N LYS A 18 -22.10 23.77 12.74
CA LYS A 18 -21.56 25.14 12.84
C LYS A 18 -20.64 25.30 14.05
N ARG A 19 -21.00 24.73 15.20
CA ARG A 19 -20.18 24.77 16.42
C ARG A 19 -18.86 24.02 16.27
N ASN A 20 -18.87 22.93 15.49
CA ASN A 20 -17.69 22.09 15.22
C ASN A 20 -17.07 22.32 13.84
N GLN A 21 -17.35 23.45 13.18
CA GLN A 21 -16.92 23.73 11.81
C GLN A 21 -15.38 23.73 11.66
N LYS A 22 -14.64 23.98 12.75
CA LYS A 22 -13.17 23.87 12.81
C LYS A 22 -12.67 22.45 12.53
N TYR A 23 -13.45 21.42 12.91
CA TYR A 23 -13.11 20.02 12.73
C TYR A 23 -13.70 19.41 11.45
N ALA A 24 -14.62 20.12 10.78
CA ALA A 24 -15.29 19.64 9.58
C ALA A 24 -14.33 19.13 8.50
N PRO A 25 -13.23 19.83 8.14
CA PRO A 25 -12.29 19.34 7.13
C PRO A 25 -11.62 18.02 7.53
N ILE A 26 -11.23 17.89 8.80
CA ILE A 26 -10.63 16.66 9.35
C ILE A 26 -11.64 15.51 9.31
N THR A 27 -12.89 15.76 9.69
CA THR A 27 -13.94 14.71 9.65
C THR A 27 -14.29 14.29 8.22
N PHE A 28 -14.30 15.20 7.26
CA PHE A 28 -14.50 14.87 5.84
C PHE A 28 -13.30 14.11 5.27
N PHE A 29 -12.08 14.47 5.66
CA PHE A 29 -10.87 13.76 5.30
C PHE A 29 -10.87 12.32 5.82
N ILE A 30 -11.15 12.12 7.11
CA ILE A 30 -11.25 10.78 7.72
C ILE A 30 -12.39 9.98 7.08
N GLY A 31 -13.56 10.60 6.87
CA GLY A 31 -14.70 9.95 6.22
C GLY A 31 -14.40 9.54 4.77
N GLY A 32 -13.72 10.40 4.01
CA GLY A 32 -13.25 10.08 2.66
C GLY A 32 -12.26 8.92 2.66
N PHE A 33 -11.29 8.92 3.57
CA PHE A 33 -10.33 7.82 3.72
C PHE A 33 -11.00 6.49 4.09
N ILE A 34 -11.99 6.51 4.99
CA ILE A 34 -12.77 5.31 5.34
C ILE A 34 -13.54 4.81 4.10
N PHE A 35 -14.16 5.72 3.35
CA PHE A 35 -14.86 5.37 2.11
C PHE A 35 -13.90 4.77 1.07
N ASP A 36 -12.72 5.37 0.87
CA ASP A 36 -11.68 4.85 -0.02
C ASP A 36 -11.21 3.46 0.44
N SER A 37 -11.03 3.25 1.75
CA SER A 37 -10.63 1.97 2.32
C SER A 37 -11.65 0.85 2.06
N LEU A 38 -12.95 1.19 2.08
CA LEU A 38 -14.04 0.26 1.81
C LEU A 38 -14.25 0.01 0.30
N THR A 39 -13.93 0.99 -0.55
CA THR A 39 -14.17 0.90 -2.01
C THR A 39 -12.98 0.33 -2.78
N LEU A 40 -11.74 0.62 -2.34
CA LEU A 40 -10.51 0.08 -2.93
C LEU A 40 -10.28 -1.36 -2.44
N GLY A 41 -10.99 -2.30 -3.07
CA GLY A 41 -10.98 -3.71 -2.71
C GLY A 41 -9.75 -4.47 -3.21
N ARG A 42 -9.36 -4.29 -4.49
CA ARG A 42 -8.31 -5.09 -5.14
C ARG A 42 -7.33 -4.21 -5.91
N ILE A 43 -6.06 -4.30 -5.52
CA ILE A 43 -4.94 -3.52 -6.06
C ILE A 43 -4.81 -3.66 -7.60
N ASP A 44 -5.29 -4.76 -8.18
CA ASP A 44 -5.17 -5.11 -9.61
C ASP A 44 -6.45 -4.94 -10.42
N ARG A 45 -7.53 -4.40 -9.86
CA ARG A 45 -8.76 -4.20 -10.63
C ARG A 45 -8.51 -3.18 -11.74
N ALA A 46 -8.92 -3.50 -12.96
CA ALA A 46 -8.78 -2.58 -14.10
C ALA A 46 -9.38 -1.20 -13.82
N TYR A 47 -10.49 -1.14 -13.07
CA TYR A 47 -11.09 0.09 -12.57
C TYR A 47 -10.14 0.90 -11.69
N ASP A 48 -9.51 0.27 -10.70
CA ASP A 48 -8.63 0.94 -9.74
C ASP A 48 -7.36 1.46 -10.44
N LEU A 49 -6.78 0.67 -11.35
CA LEU A 49 -5.65 1.09 -12.18
C LEU A 49 -6.01 2.27 -13.10
N THR A 50 -7.18 2.21 -13.72
CA THR A 50 -7.69 3.28 -14.58
C THR A 50 -7.90 4.56 -13.78
N MET A 51 -8.47 4.45 -12.58
CA MET A 51 -8.65 5.60 -11.70
C MET A 51 -7.31 6.21 -11.30
N LEU A 52 -6.30 5.42 -10.93
CA LEU A 52 -4.96 5.94 -10.64
C LEU A 52 -4.34 6.67 -11.84
N CYS A 53 -4.46 6.11 -13.05
CA CYS A 53 -3.98 6.74 -14.29
C CYS A 53 -4.69 8.07 -14.57
N ILE A 54 -6.02 8.12 -14.41
CA ILE A 54 -6.81 9.34 -14.57
C ILE A 54 -6.33 10.39 -13.56
N HIS A 55 -6.23 10.03 -12.27
CA HIS A 55 -5.81 10.97 -11.23
C HIS A 55 -4.39 11.50 -11.46
N MET A 56 -3.45 10.64 -11.86
CA MET A 56 -2.09 11.08 -12.20
C MET A 56 -2.08 12.01 -13.40
N THR A 57 -2.78 11.67 -14.47
CA THR A 57 -2.84 12.50 -15.68
C THR A 57 -3.51 13.85 -15.38
N SER A 58 -4.60 13.84 -14.63
CA SER A 58 -5.31 15.04 -14.19
C SER A 58 -4.45 15.90 -13.25
N LEU A 59 -3.68 15.29 -12.34
CA LEU A 59 -2.73 16.01 -11.48
C LEU A 59 -1.67 16.73 -12.32
N THR A 60 -1.03 16.01 -13.26
CA THR A 60 -0.03 16.57 -14.17
C THR A 60 -0.58 17.75 -14.97
N PHE A 61 -1.77 17.58 -15.55
CA PHE A 61 -2.44 18.63 -16.31
C PHE A 61 -2.79 19.84 -15.43
N THR A 62 -3.34 19.60 -14.24
CA THR A 62 -3.76 20.68 -13.34
C THR A 62 -2.56 21.46 -12.79
N ILE A 63 -1.44 20.79 -12.48
CA ILE A 63 -0.18 21.46 -12.10
C ILE A 63 0.34 22.34 -13.24
N TYR A 64 0.33 21.83 -14.47
CA TYR A 64 0.71 22.62 -15.63
C TYR A 64 -0.20 23.84 -15.79
N ALA A 65 -1.52 23.63 -15.71
CA ALA A 65 -2.50 24.70 -15.87
C ALA A 65 -2.39 25.79 -14.79
N PHE A 66 -2.22 25.37 -13.53
CA PHE A 66 -2.05 26.26 -12.38
C PHE A 66 -0.83 27.17 -12.52
N ASN A 67 0.32 26.61 -12.96
CA ASN A 67 1.55 27.40 -13.09
C ASN A 67 1.51 28.43 -14.23
N LEU A 68 0.51 28.37 -15.11
CA LEU A 68 0.32 29.33 -16.20
C LEU A 68 -0.70 30.43 -15.89
N VAL A 69 -1.42 30.33 -14.78
CA VAL A 69 -2.47 31.30 -14.40
C VAL A 69 -1.90 32.72 -14.29
N GLY A 70 -0.78 32.89 -13.58
CA GLY A 70 -0.24 34.23 -13.34
C GLY A 70 0.40 34.90 -14.55
N ASP A 71 0.64 34.16 -15.65
CA ASP A 71 1.04 34.74 -16.94
C ASP A 71 -0.17 35.11 -17.82
N GLY A 72 -1.41 34.98 -17.32
CA GLY A 72 -2.63 35.34 -18.06
C GLY A 72 -2.93 34.43 -19.26
N ARG A 73 -2.28 33.26 -19.34
CA ARG A 73 -2.38 32.31 -20.47
C ARG A 73 -3.79 31.84 -20.79
N TRP A 74 -4.69 31.86 -19.82
CA TRP A 74 -6.06 31.38 -19.99
C TRP A 74 -7.04 32.50 -20.32
N HIS A 75 -6.60 33.76 -20.41
CA HIS A 75 -7.49 34.86 -20.76
C HIS A 75 -8.13 34.65 -22.14
N GLY A 76 -9.46 34.75 -22.22
CA GLY A 76 -10.20 34.49 -23.46
C GLY A 76 -10.43 33.00 -23.78
N THR A 77 -9.99 32.08 -22.92
CA THR A 77 -10.23 30.63 -23.07
C THR A 77 -11.29 30.14 -22.08
N PHE A 78 -11.87 28.96 -22.36
CA PHE A 78 -12.79 28.28 -21.43
C PHE A 78 -12.17 28.00 -20.04
N LEU A 79 -10.84 27.84 -19.98
CA LEU A 79 -10.11 27.53 -18.74
C LEU A 79 -10.05 28.70 -17.76
N LYS A 80 -10.27 29.95 -18.20
CA LYS A 80 -10.31 31.14 -17.33
C LYS A 80 -11.28 30.97 -16.15
N ARG A 81 -12.44 30.37 -16.40
CA ARG A 81 -13.48 30.13 -15.37
C ARG A 81 -13.00 29.17 -14.28
N PHE A 82 -12.02 28.32 -14.59
CA PHE A 82 -11.53 27.27 -13.71
C PHE A 82 -10.28 27.66 -12.91
N GLU A 83 -9.64 28.81 -13.18
CA GLU A 83 -8.43 29.25 -12.49
C GLU A 83 -8.51 29.21 -10.96
N PRO A 84 -9.61 29.66 -10.31
CA PRO A 84 -9.71 29.63 -8.85
C PRO A 84 -9.76 28.22 -8.27
N TYR A 85 -10.09 27.22 -9.10
CA TYR A 85 -10.29 25.83 -8.69
C TYR A 85 -9.04 24.97 -8.89
N PHE A 86 -8.03 25.41 -9.66
CA PHE A 86 -6.82 24.61 -9.87
C PHE A 86 -6.09 24.22 -8.57
N PRO A 87 -5.91 25.10 -7.56
CA PRO A 87 -5.32 24.68 -6.28
C PRO A 87 -6.12 23.59 -5.57
N LEU A 88 -7.46 23.68 -5.62
CA LEU A 88 -8.37 22.70 -5.03
C LEU A 88 -8.29 21.36 -5.77
N ALA A 89 -8.22 21.41 -7.10
CA ALA A 89 -8.07 20.22 -7.94
C ALA A 89 -6.71 19.54 -7.71
N ILE A 90 -5.61 20.31 -7.58
CA ILE A 90 -4.30 19.75 -7.19
C ILE A 90 -4.41 19.05 -5.84
N GLN A 91 -4.97 19.71 -4.83
CA GLN A 91 -5.16 19.14 -3.49
C GLN A 91 -6.00 17.86 -3.52
N PHE A 92 -7.06 17.84 -4.33
CA PHE A 92 -7.93 16.68 -4.52
C PHE A 92 -7.19 15.50 -5.15
N PHE A 93 -6.56 15.67 -6.32
CA PHE A 93 -5.86 14.58 -6.99
C PHE A 93 -4.66 14.08 -6.18
N PHE A 94 -3.90 15.00 -5.58
CA PHE A 94 -2.81 14.67 -4.68
C PHE A 94 -3.29 13.86 -3.46
N GLY A 95 -4.40 14.28 -2.86
CA GLY A 95 -5.02 13.57 -1.73
C GLY A 95 -5.52 12.19 -2.10
N ALA A 96 -6.25 12.08 -3.21
CA ALA A 96 -6.78 10.81 -3.70
C ALA A 96 -5.67 9.79 -4.01
N LEU A 97 -4.59 10.23 -4.68
CA LEU A 97 -3.43 9.38 -4.96
C LEU A 97 -2.71 8.96 -3.67
N SER A 98 -2.49 9.91 -2.75
CA SER A 98 -1.84 9.62 -1.47
C SER A 98 -2.69 8.68 -0.60
N SER A 99 -4.02 8.87 -0.58
CA SER A 99 -5.00 7.98 0.08
C SER A 99 -4.87 6.56 -0.46
N ALA A 100 -4.92 6.40 -1.79
CA ALA A 100 -4.78 5.11 -2.44
C ALA A 100 -3.43 4.44 -2.12
N TYR A 101 -2.32 5.19 -2.12
CA TYR A 101 -1.01 4.64 -1.75
C TYR A 101 -0.96 4.22 -0.29
N VAL A 102 -1.50 5.01 0.65
CA VAL A 102 -1.59 4.58 2.06
C VAL A 102 -2.37 3.28 2.17
N ILE A 103 -3.51 3.16 1.49
CA ILE A 103 -4.33 1.94 1.52
C ILE A 103 -3.55 0.74 0.95
N TYR A 104 -2.95 0.86 -0.23
CA TYR A 104 -2.22 -0.24 -0.86
C TYR A 104 -0.97 -0.65 -0.11
N PHE A 105 -0.16 0.33 0.32
CA PHE A 105 1.05 0.06 1.06
C PHE A 105 0.74 -0.50 2.45
N SER A 106 -0.34 -0.06 3.12
CA SER A 106 -0.71 -0.58 4.45
C SER A 106 -0.93 -2.10 4.47
N ARG A 107 -1.38 -2.69 3.36
CA ARG A 107 -1.57 -4.14 3.22
C ARG A 107 -0.25 -4.91 3.05
N SER A 108 0.80 -4.24 2.60
CA SER A 108 2.13 -4.81 2.35
C SER A 108 3.16 -4.43 3.42
N VAL A 109 2.77 -3.62 4.41
CA VAL A 109 3.67 -3.17 5.48
C VAL A 109 3.81 -4.25 6.53
N SER A 110 5.05 -4.57 6.86
CA SER A 110 5.43 -5.33 8.04
C SER A 110 5.89 -4.38 9.14
N LEU A 111 5.72 -4.77 10.41
CA LEU A 111 6.04 -3.93 11.57
C LEU A 111 7.54 -3.62 11.75
N THR A 112 8.41 -4.18 10.89
CA THR A 112 9.86 -4.10 11.05
C THR A 112 10.49 -2.98 10.22
N LYS A 113 10.82 -3.22 8.94
CA LYS A 113 11.64 -2.30 8.14
C LYS A 113 10.82 -1.31 7.32
N THR A 114 9.66 -1.74 6.83
CA THR A 114 8.87 -1.00 5.84
C THR A 114 7.96 0.07 6.43
N VAL A 115 7.85 0.12 7.76
CA VAL A 115 7.08 1.13 8.50
C VAL A 115 7.59 2.56 8.28
N SER A 116 8.89 2.72 8.00
CA SER A 116 9.52 4.02 7.77
C SER A 116 8.97 4.72 6.53
N PHE A 117 8.97 4.04 5.38
CA PHE A 117 8.38 4.56 4.14
C PHE A 117 6.87 4.78 4.28
N PHE A 118 6.17 3.86 4.95
CA PHE A 118 4.74 4.01 5.21
C PHE A 118 4.42 5.25 6.05
N THR A 119 5.25 5.55 7.06
CA THR A 119 5.10 6.76 7.87
C THR A 119 5.25 8.03 7.02
N ILE A 120 6.20 8.06 6.08
CA ILE A 120 6.34 9.18 5.15
C ILE A 120 5.09 9.34 4.29
N LEU A 121 4.51 8.26 3.77
CA LEU A 121 3.25 8.30 3.01
C LEU A 121 2.10 8.86 3.83
N VAL A 122 1.94 8.41 5.09
CA VAL A 122 0.89 8.90 5.99
C VAL A 122 1.10 10.39 6.31
N ILE A 123 2.33 10.82 6.60
CA ILE A 123 2.65 12.23 6.82
C ILE A 123 2.31 13.05 5.58
N LEU A 124 2.68 12.58 4.39
CA LEU A 124 2.39 13.25 3.12
C LEU A 124 0.88 13.36 2.87
N PHE A 125 0.14 12.29 3.15
CA PHE A 125 -1.32 12.25 3.04
C PHE A 125 -1.99 13.23 4.00
N VAL A 126 -1.58 13.26 5.27
CA VAL A 126 -2.12 14.20 6.27
C VAL A 126 -1.70 15.63 5.98
N ALA A 127 -0.46 15.84 5.51
CA ALA A 127 0.05 17.14 5.12
C ALA A 127 -0.74 17.75 3.95
N ASN A 128 -1.40 16.93 3.12
CA ASN A 128 -2.31 17.40 2.07
C ASN A 128 -3.35 18.39 2.58
N GLU A 129 -3.92 18.13 3.75
CA GLU A 129 -4.98 18.97 4.28
C GLU A 129 -4.50 20.41 4.53
N PHE A 130 -3.21 20.55 4.84
CA PHE A 130 -2.56 21.84 5.11
C PHE A 130 -1.89 22.45 3.86
N LEU A 131 -1.84 21.72 2.75
CA LEU A 131 -1.10 22.12 1.54
C LEU A 131 -1.78 23.25 0.75
N LYS A 132 -3.08 23.52 0.94
CA LYS A 132 -3.84 24.56 0.19
C LYS A 132 -3.11 25.92 0.10
N ARG A 133 -2.51 26.38 1.20
CA ARG A 133 -1.81 27.69 1.25
C ARG A 133 -0.38 27.63 0.73
N ARG A 134 0.22 26.44 0.62
CA ARG A 134 1.62 26.24 0.22
C ARG A 134 1.79 25.65 -1.19
N ILE A 135 0.72 25.23 -1.86
CA ILE A 135 0.76 24.73 -3.26
C ILE A 135 1.32 25.78 -4.24
N SER A 136 1.20 27.08 -3.93
CA SER A 136 1.83 28.14 -4.74
C SER A 136 3.37 28.10 -4.72
N ASN A 137 3.97 27.45 -3.72
CA ASN A 137 5.42 27.22 -3.70
C ASN A 137 5.78 26.13 -4.72
N LYS A 138 6.34 26.56 -5.86
CA LYS A 138 6.72 25.71 -6.98
C LYS A 138 7.72 24.61 -6.59
N TYR A 139 8.66 24.88 -5.67
CA TYR A 139 9.58 23.85 -5.18
C TYR A 139 8.83 22.72 -4.48
N LEU A 140 7.94 23.07 -3.56
CA LEU A 140 7.11 22.09 -2.85
C LEU A 140 6.21 21.33 -3.83
N GLN A 141 5.55 22.04 -4.75
CA GLN A 141 4.66 21.45 -5.73
C GLN A 141 5.37 20.39 -6.60
N PHE A 142 6.53 20.71 -7.18
CA PHE A 142 7.27 19.78 -8.03
C PHE A 142 7.94 18.66 -7.23
N SER A 143 8.41 18.92 -6.00
CA SER A 143 8.93 17.86 -5.12
C SER A 143 7.85 16.84 -4.76
N VAL A 144 6.68 17.33 -4.36
CA VAL A 144 5.54 16.49 -4.01
C VAL A 144 5.06 15.69 -5.21
N TYR A 145 4.94 16.34 -6.38
CA TYR A 145 4.61 15.66 -7.63
C TYR A 145 5.66 14.58 -8.00
N SER A 146 6.95 14.88 -7.85
CA SER A 146 8.03 13.92 -8.14
C SER A 146 7.93 12.66 -7.28
N PHE A 147 7.66 12.82 -5.97
CA PHE A 147 7.49 11.71 -5.04
C PHE A 147 6.27 10.84 -5.41
N ILE A 148 5.13 11.47 -5.68
CA ILE A 148 3.91 10.74 -6.10
C ILE A 148 4.10 10.06 -7.45
N SER A 149 4.69 10.75 -8.42
CA SER A 149 5.00 10.20 -9.72
C SER A 149 5.90 8.98 -9.59
N PHE A 150 6.92 9.04 -8.72
CA PHE A 150 7.79 7.89 -8.48
C PHE A 150 6.99 6.72 -7.92
N THR A 151 6.23 6.95 -6.86
CA THR A 151 5.39 5.93 -6.22
C THR A 151 4.38 5.33 -7.21
N PHE A 152 3.77 6.15 -8.06
CA PHE A 152 2.87 5.72 -9.12
C PHE A 152 3.56 4.78 -10.10
N PHE A 153 4.70 5.16 -10.67
CA PHE A 153 5.36 4.35 -11.69
C PHE A 153 5.95 3.07 -11.10
N THR A 154 6.51 3.11 -9.88
CA THR A 154 6.99 1.88 -9.21
C THR A 154 5.88 0.89 -8.92
N PHE A 155 4.65 1.38 -8.78
CA PHE A 155 3.48 0.53 -8.63
C PHE A 155 2.95 0.05 -9.99
N MET A 156 2.79 0.97 -10.94
CA MET A 156 2.08 0.74 -12.19
C MET A 156 2.89 -0.10 -13.18
N VAL A 157 4.19 0.18 -13.33
CA VAL A 157 5.02 -0.50 -14.32
C VAL A 157 5.11 -2.01 -14.07
N PRO A 158 5.41 -2.52 -12.85
CA PRO A 158 5.41 -3.95 -12.58
C PRO A 158 4.07 -4.63 -12.84
N VAL A 159 2.95 -3.95 -12.59
CA VAL A 159 1.60 -4.46 -12.86
C VAL A 159 1.37 -4.63 -14.37
N TRP A 160 1.83 -3.68 -15.18
CA TRP A 160 1.65 -3.71 -16.64
C TRP A 160 2.54 -4.74 -17.32
N ILE A 161 3.82 -4.78 -16.94
CA ILE A 161 4.80 -5.70 -17.54
C ILE A 161 4.78 -7.09 -16.90
N LYS A 162 4.05 -7.25 -15.78
CA LYS A 162 3.89 -8.52 -15.03
C LYS A 162 5.20 -9.10 -14.51
N TYR A 163 6.16 -8.24 -14.24
CA TYR A 163 7.50 -8.63 -13.82
C TYR A 163 8.02 -7.63 -12.79
N MET A 164 8.62 -8.12 -11.71
CA MET A 164 9.07 -7.28 -10.59
C MET A 164 10.47 -7.69 -10.14
N ASN A 165 11.44 -6.82 -10.41
CA ASN A 165 12.80 -6.92 -9.92
C ASN A 165 13.43 -5.52 -9.79
N THR A 166 14.69 -5.45 -9.36
CA THR A 166 15.43 -4.21 -9.20
C THR A 166 15.56 -3.39 -10.49
N TYR A 167 15.73 -4.04 -11.65
CA TYR A 167 15.82 -3.35 -12.93
C TYR A 167 14.51 -2.62 -13.26
N VAL A 168 13.37 -3.28 -13.06
CA VAL A 168 12.04 -2.70 -13.28
C VAL A 168 11.81 -1.53 -12.32
N PHE A 169 12.21 -1.67 -11.04
CA PHE A 169 12.09 -0.58 -10.06
C PHE A 169 12.89 0.66 -10.49
N ILE A 170 14.16 0.49 -10.86
CA ILE A 170 15.03 1.58 -11.33
C ILE A 170 14.44 2.23 -12.59
N LEU A 171 14.03 1.42 -13.56
CA LEU A 171 13.41 1.91 -14.80
C LEU A 171 12.13 2.71 -14.52
N SER A 172 11.28 2.24 -13.61
CA SER A 172 10.07 2.94 -13.18
C SER A 172 10.39 4.32 -12.59
N GLY A 173 11.43 4.38 -11.75
CA GLY A 173 11.93 5.62 -11.19
C GLY A 173 12.47 6.58 -12.27
N LEU A 174 13.21 6.07 -13.25
CA LEU A 174 13.71 6.88 -14.38
C LEU A 174 12.58 7.42 -15.26
N ILE A 175 11.55 6.62 -15.54
CA ILE A 175 10.34 7.06 -16.25
C ILE A 175 9.67 8.21 -15.47
N SER A 176 9.52 8.06 -14.15
CA SER A 176 8.97 9.12 -13.29
C SER A 176 9.77 10.42 -13.34
N VAL A 177 11.11 10.32 -13.25
CA VAL A 177 12.01 11.48 -13.36
C VAL A 177 11.83 12.13 -14.73
N GLY A 178 11.81 11.34 -15.82
CA GLY A 178 11.56 11.83 -17.17
C GLY A 178 10.25 12.59 -17.30
N CYS A 179 9.14 12.03 -16.80
CA CYS A 179 7.84 12.70 -16.80
C CYS A 179 7.83 13.99 -15.97
N THR A 180 8.49 13.99 -14.81
CA THR A 180 8.62 15.16 -13.94
C THR A 180 9.45 16.27 -14.60
N LEU A 181 10.60 15.92 -15.18
CA LEU A 181 11.46 16.86 -15.89
C LEU A 181 10.75 17.42 -17.13
N ALA A 182 10.00 16.59 -17.86
CA ALA A 182 9.19 17.05 -18.99
C ALA A 182 8.12 18.06 -18.56
N LEU A 183 7.44 17.82 -17.44
CA LEU A 183 6.49 18.76 -16.86
C LEU A 183 7.18 20.08 -16.46
N ILE A 184 8.28 20.01 -15.70
CA ILE A 184 9.06 21.18 -15.30
C ILE A 184 9.52 21.97 -16.52
N TRP A 185 10.07 21.31 -17.54
CA TRP A 185 10.53 21.95 -18.77
C TRP A 185 9.38 22.64 -19.52
N LYS A 186 8.23 21.97 -19.68
CA LYS A 186 7.04 22.57 -20.32
C LYS A 186 6.56 23.80 -19.56
N VAL A 187 6.46 23.74 -18.23
CA VAL A 187 6.07 24.88 -17.40
C VAL A 187 7.11 26.00 -17.49
N TYR A 188 8.40 25.69 -17.34
CA TYR A 188 9.49 26.67 -17.37
C TYR A 188 9.58 27.39 -18.72
N ARG A 189 9.33 26.69 -19.83
CA ARG A 189 9.27 27.29 -21.17
C ARG A 189 8.03 28.17 -21.35
N ALA A 190 6.87 27.72 -20.86
CA ALA A 190 5.60 28.39 -21.10
C ALA A 190 5.31 29.58 -20.15
N SER A 191 5.85 29.57 -18.92
CA SER A 191 5.59 30.55 -17.86
C SER A 191 6.76 31.49 -17.61
N ALA A 192 6.57 32.80 -17.79
CA ALA A 192 7.60 33.80 -17.48
C ALA A 192 7.74 34.02 -15.98
N GLN A 193 6.62 33.97 -15.25
CA GLN A 193 6.62 34.04 -13.79
C GLN A 193 7.42 32.90 -13.16
N THR A 194 7.25 31.67 -13.65
CA THR A 194 8.01 30.51 -13.16
C THR A 194 9.52 30.75 -13.30
N ARG A 195 9.98 31.26 -14.44
CA ARG A 195 11.41 31.55 -14.64
C ARG A 195 11.99 32.55 -13.65
N LYS A 196 11.17 33.47 -13.13
CA LYS A 196 11.59 34.45 -12.13
C LYS A 196 11.60 33.88 -10.71
N GLU A 197 10.69 32.96 -10.41
CA GLU A 197 10.50 32.42 -9.06
C GLU A 197 11.38 31.20 -8.73
N VAL A 198 11.79 30.43 -9.74
CA VAL A 198 12.55 29.19 -9.52
C VAL A 198 13.89 29.17 -10.23
N HIS A 199 14.89 28.66 -9.52
CA HIS A 199 16.18 28.32 -10.09
C HIS A 199 16.15 26.87 -10.60
N LEU A 200 16.35 26.69 -11.91
CA LEU A 200 16.20 25.38 -12.56
C LEU A 200 17.12 24.33 -11.93
N GLY A 201 18.39 24.66 -11.66
CA GLY A 201 19.33 23.74 -11.03
C GLY A 201 18.89 23.25 -9.63
N LYS A 202 18.18 24.09 -8.88
CA LYS A 202 17.65 23.72 -7.56
C LYS A 202 16.42 22.80 -7.67
N LEU A 203 15.59 22.98 -8.70
CA LEU A 203 14.50 22.05 -8.99
C LEU A 203 15.04 20.68 -9.43
N LEU A 204 16.05 20.66 -10.32
CA LEU A 204 16.69 19.41 -10.74
C LEU A 204 17.32 18.69 -9.55
N SER A 205 18.03 19.39 -8.67
CA SER A 205 18.64 18.77 -7.49
C SER A 205 17.59 18.19 -6.54
N LEU A 206 16.42 18.82 -6.40
CA LEU A 206 15.31 18.27 -5.63
C LEU A 206 14.74 16.99 -6.25
N VAL A 207 14.51 16.97 -7.57
CA VAL A 207 13.98 15.78 -8.27
C VAL A 207 14.97 14.62 -8.18
N ILE A 208 16.25 14.88 -8.44
CA ILE A 208 17.33 13.88 -8.34
C ILE A 208 17.50 13.44 -6.88
N GLY A 209 17.41 14.36 -5.92
CA GLY A 209 17.49 14.06 -4.49
C GLY A 209 16.36 13.14 -4.02
N ILE A 210 15.13 13.36 -4.48
CA ILE A 210 14.00 12.47 -4.20
C ILE A 210 14.22 11.10 -4.84
N TYR A 211 14.64 11.05 -6.11
CA TYR A 211 14.96 9.79 -6.77
C TYR A 211 16.05 9.01 -6.00
N ALA A 212 17.13 9.67 -5.59
CA ALA A 212 18.21 9.06 -4.82
C ALA A 212 17.71 8.56 -3.45
N LEU A 213 16.94 9.38 -2.72
CA LEU A 213 16.36 9.02 -1.43
C LEU A 213 15.48 7.78 -1.53
N ILE A 214 14.60 7.70 -2.53
CA ILE A 214 13.72 6.53 -2.69
C ILE A 214 14.53 5.29 -3.09
N ASN A 215 15.57 5.44 -3.92
CA ASN A 215 16.48 4.32 -4.21
C ASN A 215 17.21 3.83 -2.96
N VAL A 216 17.68 4.72 -2.09
CA VAL A 216 18.22 4.32 -0.77
C VAL A 216 17.18 3.51 0.00
N PHE A 217 15.93 3.97 0.06
CA PHE A 217 14.89 3.22 0.76
C PHE A 217 14.65 1.83 0.15
N TYR A 218 14.73 1.71 -1.17
CA TYR A 218 14.61 0.42 -1.85
C TYR A 218 15.75 -0.53 -1.50
N PHE A 219 17.01 -0.11 -1.66
CA PHE A 219 18.17 -0.97 -1.40
C PHE A 219 18.34 -1.35 0.09
N PHE A 220 17.81 -0.54 1.00
CA PHE A 220 17.75 -0.86 2.42
C PHE A 220 16.49 -1.65 2.83
N ASN A 221 15.68 -2.10 1.87
CA ASN A 221 14.44 -2.87 2.09
C ASN A 221 13.42 -2.12 2.99
N LEU A 222 13.39 -0.80 2.91
CA LEU A 222 12.48 0.10 3.64
C LEU A 222 11.18 0.36 2.87
N ILE A 223 11.12 0.02 1.59
CA ILE A 223 9.90 0.09 0.78
C ILE A 223 9.27 -1.30 0.74
N PRO A 224 7.98 -1.44 1.08
CA PRO A 224 7.33 -2.73 0.94
C PRO A 224 7.22 -3.12 -0.55
N PRO A 225 7.31 -4.42 -0.87
CA PRO A 225 7.21 -4.92 -2.24
C PRO A 225 5.75 -4.87 -2.76
N VAL A 226 5.24 -3.67 -2.98
CA VAL A 226 3.92 -3.47 -3.60
C VAL A 226 4.05 -3.84 -5.09
N PRO A 227 3.10 -4.59 -5.69
CA PRO A 227 1.71 -4.88 -5.27
C PRO A 227 1.48 -6.20 -4.51
N LEU A 228 2.51 -6.83 -3.95
CA LEU A 228 2.36 -8.08 -3.20
C LEU A 228 1.96 -7.81 -1.75
N ALA A 229 0.99 -8.56 -1.24
CA ALA A 229 0.56 -8.47 0.16
C ALA A 229 0.11 -9.83 0.68
N LEU A 230 0.48 -10.20 1.91
CA LEU A 230 -0.08 -11.38 2.56
C LEU A 230 -1.56 -11.15 2.86
N ASN A 231 -2.44 -11.98 2.30
CA ASN A 231 -3.89 -11.89 2.50
C ASN A 231 -4.36 -12.78 3.66
N SER A 232 -3.81 -14.00 3.77
CA SER A 232 -4.11 -14.92 4.87
C SER A 232 -2.91 -15.79 5.16
N GLY A 233 -2.57 -15.96 6.43
CA GLY A 233 -1.62 -16.96 6.93
C GLY A 233 -2.30 -17.85 7.95
N LEU A 234 -2.13 -19.17 7.85
CA LEU A 234 -2.73 -20.14 8.76
C LEU A 234 -1.74 -21.26 9.08
N VAL A 235 -1.67 -21.60 10.36
CA VAL A 235 -0.98 -22.80 10.83
C VAL A 235 -1.99 -23.93 10.93
N ALA A 236 -1.63 -25.08 10.35
CA ALA A 236 -2.55 -26.16 10.09
C ALA A 236 -1.94 -27.52 10.39
N HIS A 237 -2.82 -28.47 10.71
CA HIS A 237 -2.49 -29.90 10.85
C HIS A 237 -2.41 -30.60 9.51
N GLN A 238 -3.17 -30.11 8.53
CA GLN A 238 -3.21 -30.70 7.21
C GLN A 238 -3.64 -29.66 6.18
N VAL A 239 -3.02 -29.72 4.99
CA VAL A 239 -3.47 -29.01 3.80
C VAL A 239 -3.70 -30.04 2.70
N LYS A 240 -4.91 -30.06 2.13
CA LYS A 240 -5.26 -30.87 0.96
C LYS A 240 -5.56 -29.97 -0.23
N TYR A 241 -5.15 -30.40 -1.41
CA TYR A 241 -5.45 -29.72 -2.67
C TYR A 241 -6.33 -30.63 -3.52
N GLU A 242 -7.60 -30.26 -3.69
CA GLU A 242 -8.59 -31.02 -4.45
C GLU A 242 -9.49 -30.03 -5.22
N ASN A 243 -9.80 -30.33 -6.48
CA ASN A 243 -10.67 -29.49 -7.34
C ASN A 243 -10.27 -28.01 -7.41
N ASP A 244 -8.98 -27.73 -7.59
CA ASP A 244 -8.40 -26.38 -7.63
C ASP A 244 -8.64 -25.51 -6.38
N LYS A 245 -8.91 -26.15 -5.24
CA LYS A 245 -9.11 -25.49 -3.95
C LYS A 245 -8.20 -26.07 -2.89
N TYR A 246 -7.81 -25.21 -1.94
CA TYR A 246 -7.05 -25.63 -0.77
C TYR A 246 -7.99 -25.82 0.41
N ALA A 247 -8.08 -27.05 0.93
CA ALA A 247 -8.75 -27.36 2.19
C ALA A 247 -7.72 -27.39 3.31
N VAL A 248 -7.81 -26.41 4.23
CA VAL A 248 -6.86 -26.19 5.31
C VAL A 248 -7.52 -26.58 6.64
N LEU A 249 -7.00 -27.61 7.30
CA LEU A 249 -7.46 -28.06 8.62
C LEU A 249 -6.64 -27.38 9.71
N TYR A 250 -7.24 -26.43 10.43
CA TYR A 250 -6.57 -25.60 11.43
C TYR A 250 -7.32 -25.64 12.77
N GLU A 251 -6.64 -25.23 13.84
CA GLU A 251 -7.28 -25.05 15.15
C GLU A 251 -7.92 -23.67 15.23
N LYS A 252 -9.24 -23.66 15.43
CA LYS A 252 -10.00 -22.41 15.57
C LYS A 252 -9.86 -21.88 17.00
N ASP A 253 -9.73 -20.57 17.11
CA ASP A 253 -9.83 -19.86 18.38
C ASP A 253 -11.25 -19.87 18.95
N GLU A 254 -11.35 -19.57 20.24
CA GLU A 254 -12.64 -19.52 20.91
C GLU A 254 -13.55 -18.46 20.30
N TRP A 255 -14.86 -18.70 20.32
CA TRP A 255 -15.85 -17.92 19.58
C TRP A 255 -15.90 -16.43 19.96
N TYR A 256 -15.41 -16.06 21.16
CA TYR A 256 -15.34 -14.68 21.63
C TYR A 256 -14.05 -13.95 21.22
N VAL A 257 -13.05 -14.64 20.65
CA VAL A 257 -11.83 -14.04 20.10
C VAL A 257 -12.12 -13.61 18.66
N PHE A 258 -12.85 -12.50 18.48
CA PHE A 258 -13.25 -12.02 17.15
C PHE A 258 -12.13 -11.26 16.41
N TRP A 259 -11.05 -10.87 17.11
CA TRP A 259 -9.95 -10.08 16.55
C TRP A 259 -8.81 -10.93 15.96
N ARG A 260 -8.84 -12.26 16.14
CA ARG A 260 -7.82 -13.19 15.59
C ARG A 260 -8.49 -14.41 14.97
N THR A 261 -8.00 -14.84 13.82
CA THR A 261 -8.64 -15.86 12.99
C THR A 261 -8.17 -17.29 13.29
N HIS A 262 -7.04 -17.47 13.98
CA HIS A 262 -6.47 -18.78 14.33
C HIS A 262 -5.83 -18.78 15.72
N ARG A 263 -5.85 -19.95 16.38
CA ARG A 263 -5.09 -20.14 17.62
C ARG A 263 -3.61 -19.92 17.37
N LEU A 264 -2.96 -19.18 18.26
CA LEU A 264 -1.49 -19.08 18.26
C LEU A 264 -0.87 -20.38 18.76
N LYS A 265 -1.55 -21.15 19.62
CA LYS A 265 -1.04 -22.41 20.14
C LYS A 265 -1.53 -23.58 19.29
N LEU A 266 -0.59 -24.28 18.64
CA LEU A 266 -0.84 -25.50 17.88
C LEU A 266 -0.54 -26.72 18.76
N LEU A 267 -1.54 -27.58 18.98
CA LEU A 267 -1.38 -28.82 19.73
C LEU A 267 -0.81 -29.90 18.83
N TRP A 268 0.48 -30.18 18.97
CA TRP A 268 1.23 -31.03 18.05
C TRP A 268 1.64 -32.37 18.66
N ARG A 269 1.67 -33.42 17.84
CA ARG A 269 2.22 -34.74 18.19
C ARG A 269 3.46 -35.05 17.35
N PRO A 270 4.47 -35.76 17.89
CA PRO A 270 5.71 -36.07 17.17
C PRO A 270 5.57 -36.72 15.78
N THR A 271 4.49 -37.46 15.56
CA THR A 271 4.20 -38.14 14.30
C THR A 271 3.44 -37.27 13.29
N GLU A 272 2.97 -36.10 13.70
CA GLU A 272 2.19 -35.18 12.88
C GLU A 272 3.11 -34.13 12.23
N ASN A 273 2.72 -33.66 11.06
CA ASN A 273 3.43 -32.58 10.38
C ASN A 273 2.78 -31.25 10.77
N VAL A 274 3.58 -30.19 10.75
CA VAL A 274 3.06 -28.83 10.89
C VAL A 274 3.09 -28.17 9.54
N TYR A 275 1.92 -27.71 9.09
CA TYR A 275 1.75 -27.00 7.82
C TYR A 275 1.56 -25.52 8.09
N VAL A 276 2.15 -24.68 7.24
CA VAL A 276 1.83 -23.26 7.17
C VAL A 276 1.32 -22.97 5.77
N PHE A 277 0.05 -22.57 5.70
CA PHE A 277 -0.63 -22.16 4.48
C PHE A 277 -0.65 -20.64 4.39
N THR A 278 -0.40 -20.12 3.20
CA THR A 278 -0.50 -18.69 2.93
C THR A 278 -1.22 -18.42 1.62
N SER A 279 -2.05 -17.38 1.63
CA SER A 279 -2.59 -16.73 0.44
C SER A 279 -2.00 -15.34 0.36
N ILE A 280 -1.36 -15.04 -0.77
CA ILE A 280 -0.69 -13.78 -1.07
C ILE A 280 -1.41 -13.17 -2.24
N PHE A 281 -1.90 -11.96 -2.06
CA PHE A 281 -2.44 -11.19 -3.15
C PHE A 281 -1.30 -10.81 -4.11
N ALA A 282 -1.52 -11.03 -5.40
CA ALA A 282 -0.65 -10.60 -6.47
C ALA A 282 -1.49 -10.22 -7.69
N PRO A 283 -1.09 -9.21 -8.48
CA PRO A 283 -1.73 -8.92 -9.75
C PRO A 283 -1.72 -10.13 -10.68
N THR A 284 -2.74 -10.20 -11.52
CA THR A 284 -2.89 -11.25 -12.53
C THR A 284 -1.61 -11.43 -13.35
N ASN A 285 -1.06 -12.66 -13.35
CA ASN A 285 0.14 -13.10 -14.06
C ASN A 285 1.48 -12.46 -13.64
N LEU A 286 1.59 -11.82 -12.46
CA LEU A 286 2.92 -11.45 -11.96
C LEU A 286 3.78 -12.72 -11.76
N GLU A 287 5.03 -12.71 -12.20
CA GLU A 287 5.98 -13.80 -11.97
C GLU A 287 6.92 -13.45 -10.80
N LYS A 288 6.76 -14.16 -9.68
CA LYS A 288 7.60 -13.98 -8.49
C LYS A 288 7.74 -15.25 -7.66
N SER A 289 8.98 -15.57 -7.29
CA SER A 289 9.28 -16.67 -6.36
C SER A 289 9.07 -16.21 -4.92
N ILE A 290 8.25 -16.96 -4.18
CA ILE A 290 7.97 -16.74 -2.76
C ILE A 290 8.47 -17.92 -1.92
N PHE A 291 8.98 -17.61 -0.74
CA PHE A 291 9.51 -18.58 0.22
C PHE A 291 8.85 -18.40 1.59
N HIS A 292 8.72 -19.51 2.33
CA HIS A 292 8.48 -19.50 3.76
C HIS A 292 9.82 -19.66 4.49
N ARG A 293 10.23 -18.60 5.18
CA ARG A 293 11.37 -18.64 6.10
C ARG A 293 10.88 -19.05 7.47
N TRP A 294 11.17 -20.29 7.84
CA TRP A 294 10.84 -20.82 9.15
C TRP A 294 11.89 -20.39 10.16
N LYS A 295 11.44 -19.73 11.22
CA LYS A 295 12.26 -19.35 12.36
C LYS A 295 11.74 -20.00 13.63
N TRP A 296 12.67 -20.36 14.50
CA TRP A 296 12.38 -20.84 15.84
C TRP A 296 13.02 -19.92 16.85
N TYR A 297 12.27 -19.55 17.89
CA TYR A 297 12.80 -18.75 18.97
C TYR A 297 13.68 -19.64 19.86
N ASN A 298 14.97 -19.34 19.94
CA ASN A 298 15.89 -20.05 20.81
C ASN A 298 15.92 -19.37 22.19
N PRO A 299 15.33 -19.99 23.23
CA PRO A 299 15.27 -19.40 24.56
C PRO A 299 16.64 -19.29 25.25
N LYS A 300 17.68 -19.97 24.74
CA LYS A 300 19.03 -19.90 25.34
C LYS A 300 19.77 -18.61 24.98
N ILE A 301 19.54 -18.11 23.77
CA ILE A 301 20.19 -16.90 23.23
C ILE A 301 19.19 -15.76 23.03
N GLU A 302 17.96 -15.95 23.52
CA GLU A 302 16.84 -15.02 23.45
C GLU A 302 16.61 -14.39 22.07
N SER A 303 16.83 -15.16 21.00
CA SER A 303 16.73 -14.66 19.62
C SER A 303 16.15 -15.69 18.65
N TRP A 304 15.60 -15.17 17.55
CA TRP A 304 15.04 -15.96 16.46
C TRP A 304 16.14 -16.54 15.58
N GLU A 305 16.16 -17.86 15.44
CA GLU A 305 17.07 -18.57 14.54
C GLU A 305 16.34 -18.99 13.28
N VAL A 306 16.91 -18.69 12.11
CA VAL A 306 16.41 -19.19 10.83
C VAL A 306 16.72 -20.68 10.75
N VAL A 307 15.67 -21.49 10.64
CA VAL A 307 15.77 -22.95 10.54
C VAL A 307 15.88 -23.38 9.09
N GLU A 308 15.02 -22.85 8.21
CA GLU A 308 14.98 -23.21 6.79
C GLU A 308 14.16 -22.21 5.97
N ASP A 309 14.61 -21.94 4.73
CA ASP A 309 13.83 -21.22 3.72
C ASP A 309 13.27 -22.24 2.71
N ILE A 310 11.95 -22.40 2.69
CA ILE A 310 11.26 -23.38 1.82
C ILE A 310 10.46 -22.65 0.76
N GLY A 311 10.77 -22.89 -0.52
CA GLY A 311 10.04 -22.30 -1.65
C GLY A 311 8.60 -22.80 -1.75
N ILE A 312 7.66 -21.90 -1.99
CA ILE A 312 6.24 -22.24 -2.16
C ILE A 312 6.00 -22.74 -3.58
N LYS A 313 5.55 -23.98 -3.72
CA LYS A 313 5.06 -24.50 -5.01
C LYS A 313 3.67 -23.94 -5.29
N ILE A 314 3.61 -22.89 -6.12
CA ILE A 314 2.35 -22.27 -6.54
C ILE A 314 1.57 -23.28 -7.40
N ARG A 315 0.32 -23.58 -7.04
CA ARG A 315 -0.60 -24.42 -7.83
C ARG A 315 -1.98 -23.75 -7.92
N GLY A 316 -2.47 -23.54 -9.14
CA GLY A 316 -3.69 -22.76 -9.41
C GLY A 316 -3.53 -21.25 -9.17
N GLY A 317 -4.49 -20.44 -9.62
CA GLY A 317 -4.61 -19.04 -9.15
C GLY A 317 -4.22 -17.92 -10.11
N ARG A 318 -4.68 -17.91 -11.38
CA ARG A 318 -4.40 -16.77 -12.27
C ARG A 318 -5.14 -15.48 -11.90
N ALA A 319 -6.31 -15.58 -11.24
CA ALA A 319 -7.16 -14.40 -10.95
C ALA A 319 -7.10 -13.91 -9.49
N ASP A 320 -6.56 -14.67 -8.53
CA ASP A 320 -6.69 -14.38 -7.09
C ASP A 320 -5.37 -14.41 -6.29
N GLY A 321 -4.22 -14.34 -6.98
CA GLY A 321 -2.88 -14.31 -6.36
C GLY A 321 -2.28 -15.69 -6.05
N TYR A 322 -1.17 -15.71 -5.31
CA TYR A 322 -0.44 -16.93 -4.96
C TYR A 322 -1.07 -17.63 -3.75
N ARG A 323 -1.27 -18.93 -3.86
CA ARG A 323 -1.64 -19.79 -2.73
C ARG A 323 -0.67 -20.96 -2.67
N GLY A 324 -0.32 -21.35 -1.46
CA GLY A 324 0.48 -22.53 -1.24
C GLY A 324 0.79 -22.74 0.22
N TYR A 325 1.53 -23.80 0.48
CA TYR A 325 1.91 -24.19 1.82
C TYR A 325 3.30 -24.78 1.84
N THR A 326 3.92 -24.74 3.01
CA THR A 326 5.11 -25.53 3.33
C THR A 326 4.84 -26.30 4.62
N TYR A 327 5.64 -27.33 4.89
CA TYR A 327 5.47 -28.13 6.07
C TYR A 327 6.82 -28.59 6.62
N LYS A 328 6.84 -28.87 7.92
CA LYS A 328 7.98 -29.49 8.59
C LYS A 328 7.57 -30.75 9.34
N HIS A 329 8.46 -31.73 9.29
CA HIS A 329 8.46 -32.88 10.19
C HIS A 329 9.38 -32.60 11.38
N TRP A 330 9.19 -33.33 12.49
CA TRP A 330 10.12 -33.33 13.63
C TRP A 330 10.40 -31.93 14.20
N VAL A 331 9.36 -31.10 14.28
CA VAL A 331 9.45 -29.74 14.85
C VAL A 331 9.73 -29.78 16.35
N ARG A 332 10.31 -28.70 16.87
CA ARG A 332 10.57 -28.52 18.30
C ARG A 332 9.39 -27.78 18.95
N PRO A 333 8.99 -28.13 20.18
CA PRO A 333 8.06 -27.29 20.94
C PRO A 333 8.63 -25.88 21.18
N GLY A 334 7.75 -24.90 21.34
CA GLY A 334 8.11 -23.50 21.59
C GLY A 334 7.58 -22.54 20.52
N GLN A 335 8.11 -21.32 20.47
CA GLN A 335 7.65 -20.26 19.58
C GLN A 335 8.27 -20.38 18.18
N TRP A 336 7.43 -20.21 17.18
CA TRP A 336 7.76 -20.28 15.76
C TRP A 336 7.20 -19.06 15.03
N GLU A 337 7.97 -18.60 14.06
CA GLU A 337 7.64 -17.51 13.17
C GLU A 337 7.89 -18.00 11.75
N VAL A 338 6.92 -17.82 10.86
CA VAL A 338 7.12 -18.06 9.42
C VAL A 338 6.97 -16.74 8.69
N GLU A 339 8.09 -16.20 8.23
CA GLU A 339 8.09 -15.04 7.34
C GLU A 339 7.80 -15.50 5.91
N VAL A 340 6.87 -14.80 5.27
CA VAL A 340 6.61 -14.96 3.84
C VAL A 340 7.48 -13.94 3.12
N ILE A 341 8.48 -14.41 2.38
CA ILE A 341 9.50 -13.55 1.77
C ILE A 341 9.56 -13.71 0.25
N THR A 342 9.94 -12.65 -0.44
CA THR A 342 10.37 -12.74 -1.85
C THR A 342 11.81 -13.26 -1.95
N GLU A 343 12.25 -13.61 -3.16
CA GLU A 343 13.64 -13.97 -3.47
C GLU A 343 14.67 -12.92 -3.01
N GLU A 344 14.31 -11.63 -3.04
CA GLU A 344 15.16 -10.53 -2.53
C GLU A 344 15.15 -10.39 -1.00
N GLY A 345 14.44 -11.26 -0.28
CA GLY A 345 14.34 -11.21 1.17
C GLY A 345 13.39 -10.13 1.71
N LEU A 346 12.48 -9.63 0.87
CA LEU A 346 11.44 -8.69 1.30
C LEU A 346 10.29 -9.43 1.98
N VAL A 347 9.96 -9.04 3.21
CA VAL A 347 8.90 -9.66 4.02
C VAL A 347 7.53 -9.14 3.55
N LEU A 348 6.68 -10.05 3.08
CA LEU A 348 5.28 -9.81 2.69
C LEU A 348 4.31 -9.90 3.87
N GLY A 349 4.69 -10.66 4.89
CA GLY A 349 3.90 -10.89 6.10
C GLY A 349 4.52 -12.00 6.95
N VAL A 350 3.96 -12.18 8.14
CA VAL A 350 4.50 -13.07 9.16
C VAL A 350 3.37 -13.91 9.75
N VAL A 351 3.62 -15.20 9.98
CA VAL A 351 2.70 -16.13 10.64
C VAL A 351 3.34 -16.62 11.92
N ASP A 352 2.84 -16.14 13.06
CA ASP A 352 3.35 -16.49 14.39
C ASP A 352 2.52 -17.57 15.05
N PHE A 353 3.19 -18.51 15.72
CA PHE A 353 2.55 -19.57 16.49
C PHE A 353 3.48 -20.19 17.52
N GLU A 354 2.91 -20.97 18.42
CA GLU A 354 3.59 -21.72 19.46
C GLU A 354 3.20 -23.19 19.30
N ILE A 355 4.19 -24.06 19.19
CA ILE A 355 3.98 -25.51 19.12
C ILE A 355 4.02 -26.06 20.54
N VAL A 356 2.90 -26.62 20.98
CA VAL A 356 2.77 -27.26 22.29
C VAL A 356 2.61 -28.76 22.09
N ARG A 357 3.53 -29.54 22.68
CA ARG A 357 3.47 -31.00 22.61
C ARG A 357 2.28 -31.50 23.43
N THR A 358 1.37 -32.25 22.80
CA THR A 358 0.26 -32.91 23.50
C THR A 358 0.34 -34.44 23.38
N ARG A 359 -0.17 -35.13 24.41
CA ARG A 359 -0.40 -36.59 24.40
C ARG A 359 -1.89 -36.94 24.29
N GLU A 360 -2.78 -35.94 24.40
CA GLU A 360 -4.22 -36.17 24.46
C GLU A 360 -4.83 -36.45 23.08
N THR A 361 -5.79 -37.38 23.06
CA THR A 361 -6.66 -37.73 21.92
C THR A 361 -8.00 -36.99 21.91
N GLY A 362 -8.25 -36.13 22.91
CA GLY A 362 -9.48 -35.36 23.05
C GLY A 362 -9.73 -34.38 21.88
N SER A 363 -11.01 -34.09 21.64
CA SER A 363 -11.53 -33.25 20.55
C SER A 363 -10.76 -31.92 20.45
N ARG A 364 -9.84 -31.83 19.49
CA ARG A 364 -9.28 -30.55 19.05
C ARG A 364 -10.43 -29.77 18.41
N SER A 365 -10.60 -28.50 18.76
CA SER A 365 -11.55 -27.61 18.06
C SER A 365 -11.00 -27.26 16.68
N THR A 366 -11.01 -28.23 15.77
CA THR A 366 -10.53 -28.06 14.40
C THR A 366 -11.65 -27.56 13.51
N ALA A 367 -11.28 -26.73 12.54
CA ALA A 367 -12.14 -26.29 11.47
C ALA A 367 -11.44 -26.49 10.14
N VAL A 368 -12.22 -26.74 9.08
CA VAL A 368 -11.72 -26.74 7.71
C VAL A 368 -12.11 -25.43 7.05
N LYS A 369 -11.13 -24.70 6.54
CA LYS A 369 -11.36 -23.54 5.68
C LYS A 369 -10.93 -23.86 4.26
N VAL A 370 -11.79 -23.55 3.31
CA VAL A 370 -11.55 -23.75 1.88
C VAL A 370 -11.19 -22.41 1.23
N PHE A 371 -10.12 -22.39 0.45
CA PHE A 371 -9.57 -21.20 -0.22
C PHE A 371 -9.51 -21.31 -1.74
#